data_AF-A0A4S0JN53-F1
#
_entry.id   AF-A0A4S0JN53-F1
#
_cell.length_a   1.000
_cell.length_b   1.000
_cell.length_c   1.000
_cell.angle_alpha   90.00
_cell.angle_beta   90.00
_cell.angle_gamma   90.00
#
_symmetry.space_group_name_H-M   'P 1'
#
loop_
_entity.id
_entity.type
_entity.pdbx_description
1 polymer ?
#
loop_
_entity_poly.entity_id
_entity_poly.type
_entity_poly.pdbx_seq_one_letter_code
_entity_poly.pdbx_strand_id
1 'polypeptide(L)'
;YDQILYDDAVFQPVAPLAGDHPCLTFSGLSKVHRACGWRVGWAHLSGDDARLGDFRAALDLLGALRLCANVPGQYAIEAAVNGPDTISELCTPGGRLYETRRAVIEACAASEHLSLV
;
A
#
# COMPACT_ATOMS: atom_id res chain seq x y z
N TYR A 1 0.56 3.38 -3.09
CA TYR A 1 -0.60 2.65 -2.52
C TYR A 1 -1.42 2.21 -3.69
N ASP A 2 -1.78 0.95 -3.72
CA ASP A 2 -2.43 0.26 -4.83
C ASP A 2 -3.83 0.79 -5.15
N GLN A 3 -4.56 1.28 -4.15
CA GLN A 3 -5.96 1.73 -4.33
C GLN A 3 -6.18 3.25 -4.13
N ILE A 4 -5.17 4.01 -3.69
CA ILE A 4 -5.28 5.48 -3.62
C ILE A 4 -4.89 6.05 -4.98
N LEU A 5 -5.85 6.05 -5.90
CA LEU A 5 -5.68 6.48 -7.29
C LEU A 5 -6.56 7.69 -7.56
N TYR A 6 -6.08 8.59 -8.41
CA TYR A 6 -6.79 9.81 -8.81
C TYR A 6 -6.90 9.84 -10.32
N ASP A 7 -7.96 10.47 -10.82
CA ASP A 7 -8.18 10.64 -12.24
C ASP A 7 -8.18 9.26 -12.94
N ASP A 8 -7.53 9.10 -14.09
CA ASP A 8 -7.40 7.83 -14.81
C ASP A 8 -6.12 7.05 -14.45
N ALA A 9 -5.49 7.36 -13.31
CA ALA A 9 -4.25 6.69 -12.91
C ALA A 9 -4.48 5.21 -12.61
N VAL A 10 -3.61 4.35 -13.14
CA VAL A 10 -3.64 2.90 -12.91
C VAL A 10 -2.43 2.49 -12.06
N PHE A 11 -2.67 1.74 -10.99
CA PHE A 11 -1.59 1.11 -10.24
C PHE A 11 -1.05 -0.11 -10.99
N GLN A 12 0.23 -0.08 -11.34
CA GLN A 12 0.93 -1.23 -11.89
C GLN A 12 1.81 -1.88 -10.81
N PRO A 13 1.44 -3.07 -10.26
CA PRO A 13 2.30 -3.77 -9.33
C PRO A 13 3.61 -4.20 -10.02
N VAL A 14 4.73 -4.09 -9.29
CA VAL A 14 6.06 -4.45 -9.81
C VAL A 14 6.24 -5.96 -9.89
N ALA A 15 5.66 -6.75 -8.97
CA ALA A 15 5.87 -8.19 -8.92
C ALA A 15 5.56 -8.93 -10.24
N PRO A 16 4.43 -8.67 -10.94
CA PRO A 16 4.20 -9.27 -12.26
C PRO A 16 5.21 -8.85 -13.34
N LEU A 17 5.77 -7.64 -13.25
CA LEU A 17 6.80 -7.16 -14.17
C LEU A 17 8.18 -7.78 -13.88
N ALA A 18 8.43 -8.14 -12.62
CA ALA A 18 9.67 -8.76 -12.19
C ALA A 18 9.78 -10.24 -12.62
N GLY A 19 8.67 -10.91 -12.93
CA GLY A 19 8.65 -12.31 -13.36
C GLY A 19 9.36 -13.21 -12.34
N ASP A 20 10.39 -13.94 -12.79
CA ASP A 20 11.15 -14.89 -11.96
C ASP A 20 12.19 -14.21 -11.06
N HIS A 21 12.35 -12.88 -11.14
CA HIS A 21 13.24 -12.16 -10.24
C HIS A 21 12.63 -12.01 -8.84
N PRO A 22 13.42 -12.18 -7.77
CA PRO A 22 12.96 -11.93 -6.40
C PRO A 22 12.37 -10.52 -6.26
N CYS A 23 11.10 -10.46 -5.84
CA CYS A 23 10.38 -9.21 -5.63
C CYS A 23 9.58 -9.29 -4.33
N LEU A 24 9.81 -8.33 -3.43
CA LEU A 24 9.10 -8.21 -2.15
C LEU A 24 8.10 -7.05 -2.24
N THR A 25 6.81 -7.37 -2.26
CA THR A 25 5.72 -6.38 -2.31
C THR A 25 5.20 -6.10 -0.91
N PHE A 26 5.08 -4.84 -0.51
CA PHE A 26 4.58 -4.43 0.80
C PHE A 26 3.18 -3.82 0.70
N SER A 27 2.30 -4.19 1.61
CA SER A 27 0.99 -3.56 1.78
C SER A 27 0.54 -3.56 3.25
N GLY A 28 -0.60 -2.94 3.55
CA GLY A 28 -1.09 -2.84 4.92
C GLY A 28 -2.27 -1.91 5.11
N LEU A 29 -2.76 -1.85 6.35
CA LEU A 29 -4.01 -1.16 6.69
C LEU A 29 -3.87 0.36 6.82
N SER A 30 -2.65 0.88 6.81
CA SER A 30 -2.38 2.24 7.32
C SER A 30 -2.98 3.36 6.49
N LYS A 31 -3.06 3.21 5.16
CA LYS A 31 -3.54 4.30 4.29
C LYS A 31 -4.84 3.95 3.58
N VAL A 32 -4.83 2.89 2.77
CA VAL A 32 -6.01 2.43 2.01
C VAL A 32 -7.20 2.17 2.92
N HIS A 33 -6.97 1.66 4.14
CA HIS A 33 -8.02 1.38 5.13
C HIS A 33 -8.07 2.39 6.29
N ARG A 34 -7.24 3.45 6.25
CA ARG A 34 -7.17 4.52 7.27
C ARG A 34 -6.99 4.01 8.71
N ALA A 35 -6.43 2.81 8.90
CA ALA A 35 -6.24 2.18 10.21
C ALA A 35 -4.76 2.21 10.64
N CYS A 36 -4.11 3.38 10.52
CA CYS A 36 -2.68 3.52 10.81
C CYS A 36 -2.32 3.16 12.25
N GLY A 37 -3.20 3.44 13.22
CA GLY A 37 -3.01 3.10 14.63
C GLY A 37 -3.01 1.60 14.93
N TRP A 38 -3.51 0.75 14.02
CA TRP A 38 -3.62 -0.69 14.26
C TRP A 38 -2.31 -1.43 14.01
N ARG A 39 -1.35 -0.78 13.34
CA ARG A 39 0.01 -1.30 13.12
C ARG A 39 0.03 -2.66 12.43
N VAL A 40 -0.80 -2.83 11.40
CA VAL A 40 -0.90 -4.04 10.58
C VAL A 40 -0.41 -3.76 9.17
N GLY A 41 0.52 -4.60 8.71
CA GLY A 41 1.02 -4.65 7.34
C GLY A 41 1.60 -6.03 7.05
N TRP A 42 1.82 -6.32 5.78
CA TRP A 42 2.33 -7.59 5.30
C TRP A 42 3.27 -7.37 4.13
N ALA A 43 4.07 -8.40 3.85
CA ALA A 43 4.92 -8.48 2.68
C ALA A 43 4.65 -9.79 1.94
N HIS A 44 4.66 -9.74 0.61
CA HIS A 44 4.53 -10.89 -0.27
C HIS A 44 5.81 -11.05 -1.08
N LEU A 45 6.48 -12.19 -0.91
CA LEU A 45 7.68 -12.55 -1.67
C LEU A 45 7.27 -13.33 -2.92
N SER A 46 7.70 -12.84 -4.09
CA SER A 46 7.45 -13.43 -5.40
C SER A 46 8.76 -13.61 -6.18
N GLY A 47 8.74 -14.44 -7.22
CA GLY A 47 9.90 -14.83 -8.03
C GLY A 47 10.02 -16.34 -8.14
N ASP A 48 11.14 -16.83 -8.70
CA ASP A 48 11.42 -18.26 -8.77
C ASP A 48 11.77 -18.85 -7.40
N ASP A 49 10.92 -19.75 -6.90
CA ASP A 49 11.06 -20.43 -5.60
C ASP A 49 12.43 -21.06 -5.39
N ALA A 50 13.08 -21.58 -6.44
CA ALA A 50 14.40 -22.18 -6.34
C ALA A 50 15.48 -21.17 -5.89
N ARG A 51 15.25 -19.88 -6.13
CA ARG A 51 16.16 -18.77 -5.79
C ARG A 51 15.80 -18.08 -4.48
N LEU A 52 14.63 -18.38 -3.91
CA LEU A 52 14.08 -17.66 -2.76
C LEU A 52 14.33 -18.35 -1.41
N GLY A 53 14.82 -19.60 -1.41
CA GLY A 53 14.96 -20.44 -0.21
C GLY A 53 15.66 -19.75 0.97
N ASP A 54 16.91 -19.32 0.78
CA ASP A 54 17.71 -18.68 1.83
C ASP A 54 17.10 -17.36 2.30
N PHE A 55 16.54 -16.58 1.38
CA PHE A 55 15.92 -15.30 1.70
C PHE A 55 14.63 -15.49 2.52
N ARG A 56 13.80 -16.46 2.15
CA ARG A 56 12.60 -16.83 2.92
C ARG A 56 12.97 -17.31 4.33
N ALA A 57 13.97 -18.18 4.45
CA ALA A 57 14.43 -18.66 5.75
C ALA A 57 14.94 -17.51 6.65
N ALA A 58 15.65 -16.53 6.08
CA ALA A 58 16.08 -15.35 6.82
C ALA A 58 14.89 -14.47 7.28
N LEU A 59 13.86 -14.30 6.44
CA LEU A 59 12.64 -13.58 6.82
C LEU A 59 11.88 -14.30 7.94
N ASP A 60 11.78 -15.63 7.89
CA ASP A 60 11.15 -16.45 8.93
C ASP A 60 11.92 -16.35 10.26
N LEU A 61 13.26 -16.39 10.22
CA LEU A 61 14.09 -16.19 11.41
C LEU A 61 13.84 -14.81 12.04
N LEU A 62 13.89 -13.74 11.25
CA LEU A 62 13.58 -12.38 11.74
C LEU A 62 12.13 -12.24 12.21
N GLY A 63 11.21 -13.02 11.62
CA GLY A 63 9.84 -13.24 12.06
C GLY A 63 9.76 -13.76 13.49
N ALA A 64 10.38 -14.91 13.71
CA ALA A 64 10.34 -15.65 14.96
C ALA A 64 11.00 -14.89 16.13
N LEU A 65 12.05 -14.11 15.88
CA LEU A 65 12.75 -13.33 16.92
C LEU A 65 11.85 -12.33 17.65
N ARG A 66 10.74 -11.89 17.03
CA ARG A 66 9.77 -10.96 17.64
C ARG A 66 8.45 -11.62 18.02
N LEU A 67 8.39 -12.95 18.03
CA LEU A 67 7.20 -13.79 18.24
C LEU A 67 6.13 -13.62 17.17
N CYS A 68 5.43 -12.49 17.15
CA CYS A 68 4.38 -12.18 16.17
C CYS A 68 4.10 -10.68 16.09
N ALA A 69 3.44 -10.27 15.00
CA ALA A 69 2.78 -8.95 14.96
C ALA A 69 1.52 -8.97 15.86
N ASN A 70 0.96 -7.80 16.13
CA ASN A 70 -0.25 -7.70 16.97
C ASN A 70 -1.37 -8.62 16.43
N VAL A 71 -1.85 -9.55 17.27
CA VAL A 71 -2.78 -10.60 16.84
C VAL A 71 -4.19 -10.07 16.56
N PRO A 72 -4.78 -9.18 17.39
CA PRO A 72 -6.13 -8.68 17.12
C PRO A 72 -6.26 -7.96 15.77
N GLY A 73 -5.25 -7.19 15.36
CA GLY A 73 -5.26 -6.48 14.09
C GLY A 73 -5.19 -7.40 12.86
N GLN A 74 -4.65 -8.61 12.99
CA GLN A 74 -4.58 -9.56 11.87
C GLN A 74 -5.97 -10.01 11.42
N TYR A 75 -6.97 -10.06 12.31
CA TYR A 75 -8.34 -10.41 11.94
C TYR A 75 -8.99 -9.40 10.97
N ALA A 76 -8.44 -8.19 10.87
CA ALA A 76 -8.92 -7.18 9.94
C ALA A 76 -8.41 -7.37 8.50
N ILE A 77 -7.40 -8.22 8.28
CA ILE A 77 -6.77 -8.38 6.97
C ILE A 77 -7.77 -8.94 5.95
N GLU A 78 -8.58 -9.92 6.33
CA GLU A 78 -9.60 -10.51 5.44
C GLU A 78 -10.60 -9.45 4.95
N ALA A 79 -11.16 -8.68 5.87
CA ALA A 79 -12.08 -7.60 5.54
C ALA A 79 -11.41 -6.45 4.76
N ALA A 80 -10.10 -6.25 4.94
CA ALA A 80 -9.35 -5.25 4.19
C ALA A 80 -9.11 -5.69 2.74
N VAL A 81 -8.74 -6.96 2.52
CA VAL A 81 -8.41 -7.47 1.18
C VAL A 81 -9.67 -7.77 0.36
N ASN A 82 -10.70 -8.35 0.99
CA ASN A 82 -11.89 -8.85 0.30
C ASN A 82 -13.16 -8.04 0.58
N GLY A 83 -13.07 -7.00 1.43
CA GLY A 83 -14.20 -6.15 1.76
C GLY A 83 -14.52 -5.10 0.69
N PRO A 84 -15.49 -4.22 0.97
CA PRO A 84 -15.89 -3.18 0.04
C PRO A 84 -14.78 -2.16 -0.18
N ASP A 85 -14.72 -1.63 -1.41
CA ASP A 85 -13.91 -0.46 -1.71
C ASP A 85 -14.52 0.78 -1.03
N THR A 86 -13.76 1.33 -0.09
CA THR A 86 -14.14 2.52 0.69
C THR A 86 -13.18 3.68 0.48
N ILE A 87 -12.15 3.50 -0.36
CA ILE A 87 -11.15 4.55 -0.63
C ILE A 87 -11.48 5.30 -1.91
N SER A 88 -12.04 4.63 -2.93
CA SER A 88 -12.27 5.24 -4.24
C SER A 88 -13.19 6.46 -4.17
N GLU A 89 -14.29 6.40 -3.40
CA GLU A 89 -15.20 7.54 -3.22
C GLU A 89 -14.49 8.79 -2.67
N LEU A 90 -13.45 8.60 -1.83
CA LEU A 90 -12.68 9.72 -1.29
C LEU A 90 -11.73 10.34 -2.32
N CYS A 91 -11.35 9.57 -3.35
CA CYS A 91 -10.36 9.93 -4.35
C CYS A 91 -10.97 10.36 -5.70
N THR A 92 -12.29 10.31 -5.87
CA THR A 92 -13.02 10.84 -7.04
C THR A 92 -13.52 12.28 -6.81
N PRO A 93 -13.92 13.03 -7.87
CA PRO A 93 -14.51 14.36 -7.72
C PRO A 93 -15.63 14.43 -6.68
N GLY A 94 -15.60 15.46 -5.83
CA GLY A 94 -16.46 15.59 -4.64
C GLY A 94 -15.96 14.84 -3.40
N GLY A 95 -15.05 13.88 -3.57
CA GLY A 95 -14.41 13.15 -2.49
C GLY A 95 -13.40 14.00 -1.72
N ARG A 96 -13.31 13.80 -0.39
CA ARG A 96 -12.48 14.65 0.47
C ARG A 96 -11.00 14.69 0.07
N LEU A 97 -10.41 13.54 -0.29
CA LEU A 97 -8.99 13.48 -0.65
C LEU A 97 -8.74 14.12 -2.02
N TYR A 98 -9.67 13.92 -2.97
CA TYR A 98 -9.63 14.56 -4.27
C TYR A 98 -9.69 16.09 -4.15
N GLU A 99 -10.69 16.62 -3.43
CA GLU A 99 -10.84 18.08 -3.28
C GLU A 99 -9.69 18.70 -2.49
N THR A 100 -9.16 18.00 -1.48
CA THR A 100 -7.97 18.46 -0.76
C THR A 100 -6.75 18.51 -1.69
N ARG A 101 -6.54 17.47 -2.51
CA ARG A 101 -5.47 17.44 -3.51
C ARG A 101 -5.62 18.60 -4.51
N ARG A 102 -6.83 18.80 -5.06
CA ARG A 102 -7.10 19.92 -6.00
C ARG A 102 -6.78 21.27 -5.38
N ALA A 103 -7.28 21.53 -4.17
CA ALA A 103 -7.04 22.82 -3.49
C ALA A 103 -5.54 23.09 -3.28
N VAL A 104 -4.76 22.07 -2.91
CA VAL A 104 -3.30 22.21 -2.77
C VAL A 104 -2.63 22.47 -4.13
N ILE A 105 -3.04 21.77 -5.19
CA ILE A 105 -2.51 21.99 -6.54
C ILE A 105 -2.79 23.41 -7.02
N GLU A 106 -4.03 23.89 -6.87
CA GLU A 106 -4.44 25.25 -7.24
C GLU A 106 -3.67 26.32 -6.44
N ALA A 107 -3.50 26.11 -5.13
CA ALA A 107 -2.73 27.01 -4.28
C ALA A 107 -1.23 27.05 -4.68
N CYS A 108 -0.63 25.91 -5.02
CA CYS A 108 0.74 25.87 -5.53
C CYS A 108 0.85 26.58 -6.88
N ALA A 109 -0.09 26.37 -7.81
CA ALA A 109 -0.08 27.01 -9.11
C ALA A 109 -0.24 28.54 -9.04
N ALA A 110 -0.94 29.04 -8.02
CA ALA A 110 -1.09 30.47 -7.77
C ALA A 110 0.13 31.12 -7.07
N SER A 111 1.08 30.32 -6.58
CA SER A 111 2.26 30.81 -5.88
C SER A 111 3.40 31.12 -6.84
N GLU A 112 4.04 32.27 -6.68
CA GLU A 112 5.30 32.60 -7.38
C GLU A 112 6.52 31.82 -6.87
N HIS A 113 6.38 31.11 -5.75
CA HIS A 113 7.48 30.44 -5.05
C HIS A 113 7.40 28.91 -5.09
N LEU A 114 6.28 28.34 -5.51
CA LEU A 114 6.06 26.90 -5.47
C LEU A 114 5.82 26.36 -6.87
N SER A 115 6.37 25.18 -7.13
CA SER A 115 6.12 24.41 -8.34
C SER A 115 5.88 22.95 -7.96
N LEU A 116 4.85 22.34 -8.53
CA LEU A 116 4.60 20.91 -8.40
C LEU A 116 5.20 20.18 -9.61
N VAL A 117 5.81 19.02 -9.34
CA VAL A 117 6.37 18.10 -10.34
C VAL A 117 5.47 16.89 -10.49
#